data_AF-A0A804HU00-F1
#
_entry.id   AF-A0A804HU00-F1
#
_cell.length_a   1.000
_cell.length_b   1.000
_cell.length_c   1.000
_cell.angle_alpha   90.00
_cell.angle_beta   90.00
_cell.angle_gamma   90.00
#
_symmetry.space_group_name_H-M   'P 1'
#
loop_
_entity.id
_entity.type
_entity.pdbx_description
1 polymer ?
#
loop_
_entity_poly.entity_id
_entity_poly.type
_entity_poly.pdbx_seq_one_letter_code
_entity_poly.pdbx_strand_id
1 'polypeptide(L)'
;MLYWPMPNVLYVEGYALDRFAEGLWALQPVHQNKIGLVFDAGMEEELRICHLQVADAARASLGLPLMEYIVTDSPLKVEKWIDPNCGKSTGRIQHPDSLLRAVHTLVSQSQVNAVAVVGRFPDDDEGTEDYRQGKGIDTLAGVEAVISHLVVKEFQIPCAHAPALFPDSLSSSVSPRSAAEEIGYTFLPCVLAGLSAAPQYVTAENRSYNDGYLIAGDVDSVILPADACGGDGALAFARAKNNKPLIVAVQENETVLKDTPEKVGIRATKVQNYWEAIGVVAAHKAGINPEALRRGGIDNVTAHTRKISSSQMHHQVYSL
;
A
#
# COMPACT_ATOMS: atom_id res chain seq x y z
N MET A 1 -9.97 10.31 3.53
CA MET A 1 -9.24 10.67 2.28
C MET A 1 -10.21 11.21 1.24
N LEU A 2 -10.09 12.47 0.84
CA LEU A 2 -10.82 12.97 -0.33
C LEU A 2 -10.25 12.29 -1.58
N TYR A 3 -11.12 11.69 -2.39
CA TYR A 3 -10.72 11.04 -3.63
C TYR A 3 -10.20 12.08 -4.63
N TRP A 4 -8.94 11.93 -5.04
CA TRP A 4 -8.35 12.65 -6.16
C TRP A 4 -7.84 11.64 -7.20
N PRO A 5 -8.63 11.34 -8.25
CA PRO A 5 -8.19 10.41 -9.29
C PRO A 5 -6.94 10.95 -9.96
N MET A 6 -5.92 10.10 -10.06
CA MET A 6 -4.70 10.41 -10.81
C MET A 6 -4.49 9.36 -11.90
N PRO A 7 -4.33 9.74 -13.17
CA PRO A 7 -4.17 8.78 -14.27
C PRO A 7 -2.85 8.00 -14.20
N ASN A 8 -1.91 8.43 -13.35
CA ASN A 8 -0.57 7.87 -13.19
C ASN A 8 -0.36 7.25 -11.80
N VAL A 9 -1.43 6.83 -11.11
CA VAL A 9 -1.37 6.16 -9.81
C VAL A 9 -2.11 4.84 -9.89
N LEU A 10 -1.49 3.79 -9.34
CA LEU A 10 -2.08 2.47 -9.20
C LEU A 10 -2.42 2.23 -7.73
N TYR A 11 -3.64 1.78 -7.48
CA TYR A 11 -4.14 1.46 -6.14
C TYR A 11 -3.88 -0.02 -5.83
N VAL A 12 -2.93 -0.30 -4.94
CA VAL A 12 -2.43 -1.66 -4.66
C VAL A 12 -2.48 -1.93 -3.16
N GLU A 13 -3.00 -3.09 -2.79
CA GLU A 13 -3.03 -3.56 -1.39
C GLU A 13 -1.61 -3.90 -0.90
N GLY A 14 -1.36 -3.77 0.40
CA GLY A 14 -0.02 -3.88 0.99
C GLY A 14 0.69 -5.21 0.75
N TYR A 15 0.02 -6.34 0.94
CA TYR A 15 0.58 -7.66 0.66
C TYR A 15 0.86 -7.86 -0.84
N ALA A 16 -0.05 -7.43 -1.72
CA ALA A 16 0.22 -7.44 -3.16
C ALA A 16 1.45 -6.60 -3.52
N LEU A 17 1.63 -5.43 -2.88
CA LEU A 17 2.79 -4.57 -3.07
C LEU A 17 4.08 -5.26 -2.60
N ASP A 18 4.05 -6.00 -1.50
CA ASP A 18 5.18 -6.80 -1.03
C ASP A 18 5.52 -7.92 -2.02
N ARG A 19 4.53 -8.68 -2.51
CA ARG A 19 4.74 -9.73 -3.52
C ARG A 19 5.25 -9.16 -4.84
N PHE A 20 4.81 -7.97 -5.21
CA PHE A 20 5.32 -7.21 -6.36
C PHE A 20 6.78 -6.84 -6.16
N ALA A 21 7.14 -6.26 -5.01
CA ALA A 21 8.52 -5.86 -4.70
C ALA A 21 9.50 -7.04 -4.68
N GLU A 22 9.05 -8.22 -4.25
CA GLU A 22 9.81 -9.48 -4.31
C GLU A 22 9.97 -10.04 -5.74
N GLY A 23 9.26 -9.46 -6.72
CA GLY A 23 9.25 -9.91 -8.11
C GLY A 23 8.35 -11.12 -8.38
N LEU A 24 7.64 -11.62 -7.36
CA LEU A 24 6.73 -12.77 -7.48
C LEU A 24 5.49 -12.41 -8.29
N TRP A 25 4.95 -11.21 -8.08
CA TRP A 25 3.77 -10.70 -8.78
C TRP A 25 4.12 -9.53 -9.70
N ALA A 26 3.35 -9.37 -10.76
CA ALA A 26 3.35 -8.21 -11.63
C ALA A 26 1.99 -7.51 -11.53
N LEU A 27 1.96 -6.22 -11.86
CA LEU A 27 0.74 -5.41 -11.84
C LEU A 27 0.28 -5.20 -13.28
N GLN A 28 -0.96 -5.55 -13.58
CA GLN A 28 -1.60 -5.29 -14.87
C GLN A 28 -2.57 -4.12 -14.73
N PRO A 29 -2.23 -2.92 -15.23
CA PRO A 29 -3.18 -1.81 -15.28
C PRO A 29 -4.43 -2.21 -16.07
N VAL A 30 -5.58 -1.76 -15.59
CA VAL A 30 -6.88 -2.00 -16.22
C VAL A 30 -7.59 -0.68 -16.46
N HIS A 31 -8.49 -0.68 -17.46
CA HIS A 31 -9.38 0.46 -17.65
C HIS A 31 -10.45 0.52 -16.55
N GLN A 32 -11.01 -0.64 -16.21
CA GLN A 32 -12.10 -0.73 -15.24
C GLN A 32 -12.22 -2.15 -14.66
N ASN A 33 -12.38 -2.25 -13.34
CA ASN A 33 -12.72 -3.48 -12.63
C ASN A 33 -14.21 -3.60 -12.38
N LYS A 34 -14.75 -4.82 -12.37
CA LYS A 34 -16.07 -5.19 -11.85
C LYS A 34 -15.98 -5.43 -10.35
N ILE A 35 -16.59 -4.57 -9.56
CA ILE A 35 -16.44 -4.57 -8.09
C ILE A 35 -17.59 -5.37 -7.45
N GLY A 36 -17.24 -6.28 -6.54
CA GLY A 36 -18.16 -6.92 -5.60
C GLY A 36 -18.04 -6.34 -4.19
N LEU A 37 -19.16 -6.28 -3.48
CA LEU A 37 -19.24 -5.79 -2.10
C LEU A 37 -19.49 -6.93 -1.12
N VAL A 38 -18.71 -7.00 -0.04
CA VAL A 38 -18.99 -7.90 1.08
C VAL A 38 -19.37 -7.07 2.30
N PHE A 39 -20.55 -7.33 2.88
CA PHE A 39 -20.99 -6.73 4.14
C PHE A 39 -20.86 -7.73 5.28
N ASP A 40 -20.38 -7.25 6.42
CA ASP A 40 -20.40 -7.99 7.68
C ASP A 40 -21.85 -8.22 8.17
N ALA A 41 -22.19 -9.46 8.50
CA ALA A 41 -23.48 -9.82 9.09
C ALA A 41 -23.67 -9.22 10.48
N GLY A 42 -22.58 -8.88 11.17
CA GLY A 42 -22.59 -8.19 12.46
C GLY A 42 -23.00 -6.72 12.39
N MET A 43 -23.10 -6.16 11.18
CA MET A 43 -23.44 -4.75 10.97
C MET A 43 -24.93 -4.50 11.15
N GLU A 44 -25.24 -3.44 11.90
CA GLU A 44 -26.56 -2.88 12.10
C GLU A 44 -27.19 -2.46 10.76
N GLU A 45 -28.51 -2.50 10.70
CA GLU A 45 -29.26 -2.20 9.48
C GLU A 45 -29.02 -0.76 8.99
N GLU A 46 -28.98 0.21 9.90
CA GLU A 46 -28.71 1.62 9.57
C GLU A 46 -27.35 1.81 8.90
N LEU A 47 -26.27 1.27 9.50
CA LEU A 47 -24.93 1.32 8.91
C LEU A 47 -24.93 0.67 7.53
N ARG A 48 -25.59 -0.47 7.36
CA ARG A 48 -25.68 -1.15 6.06
C ARG A 48 -26.39 -0.30 5.02
N ILE A 49 -27.50 0.36 5.38
CA ILE A 49 -28.21 1.28 4.50
C ILE A 49 -27.30 2.43 4.06
N CYS A 50 -26.56 3.05 4.98
CA CYS A 50 -25.63 4.13 4.64
C CYS A 50 -24.56 3.67 3.64
N HIS A 51 -23.98 2.49 3.82
CA HIS A 51 -22.97 1.98 2.87
C HIS A 51 -23.58 1.59 1.51
N LEU A 52 -24.80 1.04 1.48
CA LEU A 52 -25.53 0.78 0.23
C LEU A 52 -25.84 2.08 -0.52
N GLN A 53 -26.28 3.13 0.18
CA GLN A 53 -26.51 4.44 -0.43
C GLN A 53 -25.22 5.05 -1.00
N VAL A 54 -24.08 4.83 -0.34
CA VAL A 54 -22.78 5.24 -0.87
C VAL A 54 -22.41 4.46 -2.13
N ALA A 55 -22.66 3.15 -2.15
CA ALA A 55 -22.48 2.32 -3.34
C ALA A 55 -23.35 2.82 -4.50
N ASP A 56 -24.63 3.09 -4.27
CA ASP A 56 -25.55 3.64 -5.27
C ASP A 56 -25.13 5.04 -5.73
N ALA A 57 -24.69 5.91 -4.82
CA ALA A 57 -24.17 7.22 -5.15
C ALA A 57 -22.91 7.13 -6.03
N ALA A 58 -21.99 6.21 -5.74
CA ALA A 58 -20.80 5.99 -6.54
C ALA A 58 -21.15 5.46 -7.94
N ARG A 59 -22.14 4.57 -8.06
CA ARG A 59 -22.67 4.14 -9.36
C ARG A 59 -23.23 5.32 -10.15
N ALA A 60 -24.08 6.14 -9.52
CA ALA A 60 -24.80 7.22 -10.17
C ALA A 60 -23.92 8.41 -10.54
N SER A 61 -22.95 8.77 -9.70
CA SER A 61 -22.13 9.99 -9.86
C SER A 61 -20.78 9.74 -10.51
N LEU A 62 -20.17 8.57 -10.27
CA LEU A 62 -18.84 8.22 -10.80
C LEU A 62 -18.91 7.16 -11.90
N GLY A 63 -20.07 6.54 -12.14
CA GLY A 63 -20.24 5.50 -13.17
C GLY A 63 -19.53 4.18 -12.83
N LEU A 64 -19.30 3.89 -11.54
CA LEU A 64 -18.54 2.70 -11.14
C LEU A 64 -19.36 1.41 -11.34
N PRO A 65 -18.75 0.32 -11.84
CA PRO A 65 -19.43 -0.93 -12.14
C PRO A 65 -19.49 -1.85 -10.91
N LEU A 66 -20.35 -1.51 -9.97
CA LEU A 66 -20.65 -2.35 -8.82
C LEU A 66 -21.64 -3.43 -9.24
N MET A 67 -21.22 -4.69 -9.19
CA MET A 67 -21.98 -5.80 -9.76
C MET A 67 -23.04 -6.31 -8.78
N GLU A 68 -22.60 -6.63 -7.56
CA GLU A 68 -23.43 -7.28 -6.56
C GLU A 68 -22.83 -7.05 -5.17
N TYR A 69 -23.67 -7.14 -4.14
CA TYR A 69 -23.22 -7.26 -2.77
C TYR A 69 -23.67 -8.59 -2.17
N ILE A 70 -22.89 -9.09 -1.22
CA ILE A 70 -23.24 -10.26 -0.41
C ILE A 70 -23.04 -9.91 1.07
N VAL A 71 -23.87 -10.49 1.94
CA VAL A 71 -23.66 -10.44 3.39
C VAL A 71 -23.00 -11.75 3.81
N THR A 72 -21.97 -11.64 4.65
CA THR A 72 -21.32 -12.82 5.28
C THR A 72 -22.35 -13.70 5.99
N ASP A 73 -22.07 -14.99 6.12
CA ASP A 73 -22.98 -15.94 6.79
C ASP A 73 -22.84 -15.95 8.32
N SER A 74 -21.87 -15.23 8.86
CA SER A 74 -21.64 -15.04 10.29
C SER A 74 -20.93 -13.70 10.52
N PRO A 75 -21.21 -13.00 11.65
CA PRO A 75 -20.51 -11.77 11.99
C PRO A 75 -19.00 -11.97 12.01
N LEU A 76 -18.20 -11.05 11.45
CA LEU A 76 -16.74 -11.21 11.43
C LEU A 76 -16.13 -11.07 12.83
N LYS A 77 -16.79 -10.30 13.71
CA LYS A 77 -16.34 -9.96 15.07
C LYS A 77 -14.90 -9.45 15.06
N VAL A 78 -14.75 -8.23 14.53
CA VAL A 78 -13.49 -7.51 14.48
C VAL A 78 -13.03 -7.19 15.90
N GLU A 79 -11.77 -7.49 16.19
CA GLU A 79 -11.06 -7.08 17.40
C GLU A 79 -9.82 -6.28 16.99
N LYS A 80 -9.61 -5.11 17.61
CA LYS A 80 -8.46 -4.23 17.37
C LYS A 80 -7.69 -3.99 18.67
N TRP A 81 -6.37 -3.80 18.58
CA TRP A 81 -5.53 -3.38 19.71
C TRP A 81 -4.21 -2.75 19.23
N ILE A 82 -3.53 -2.05 20.14
CA ILE A 82 -2.16 -1.57 19.94
C ILE A 82 -1.20 -2.60 20.53
N ASP A 83 -0.20 -3.04 19.77
CA ASP A 83 0.85 -3.93 20.29
C ASP A 83 1.72 -3.16 21.30
N PRO A 84 1.76 -3.55 22.58
CA PRO A 84 2.51 -2.82 23.61
C PRO A 84 4.03 -2.85 23.39
N ASN A 85 4.55 -3.79 22.59
CA ASN A 85 5.98 -3.92 22.35
C ASN A 85 6.48 -2.97 21.25
N CYS A 86 5.67 -2.73 20.22
CA CYS A 86 6.09 -1.98 19.04
C CYS A 86 5.21 -0.77 18.71
N GLY A 87 4.08 -0.58 19.39
CA GLY A 87 3.16 0.52 19.18
C GLY A 87 2.31 0.40 17.92
N LYS A 88 2.46 -0.64 17.09
CA LYS A 88 1.64 -0.81 15.88
C LYS A 88 0.18 -1.09 16.24
N SER A 89 -0.76 -0.52 15.48
CA SER A 89 -2.13 -1.03 15.48
C SER A 89 -2.18 -2.39 14.79
N THR A 90 -2.98 -3.29 15.33
CA THR A 90 -3.17 -4.64 14.82
C THR A 90 -4.52 -5.19 15.28
N GLY A 91 -4.86 -6.39 14.82
CA GLY A 91 -5.93 -7.15 15.44
C GLY A 91 -6.31 -8.37 14.64
N ARG A 92 -7.59 -8.78 14.72
CA ARG A 92 -8.09 -9.99 14.07
C ARG A 92 -9.59 -9.95 13.79
N ILE A 93 -10.03 -10.90 12.98
CA ILE A 93 -11.44 -11.29 12.84
C ILE A 93 -11.62 -12.71 13.37
N GLN A 94 -12.71 -12.99 14.08
CA GLN A 94 -12.95 -14.33 14.64
C GLN A 94 -13.42 -15.34 13.59
N HIS A 95 -14.06 -14.86 12.51
CA HIS A 95 -14.70 -15.71 11.50
C HIS A 95 -14.15 -15.45 10.08
N PRO A 96 -12.83 -15.64 9.83
CA PRO A 96 -12.21 -15.40 8.52
C PRO A 96 -12.77 -16.30 7.42
N ASP A 97 -13.23 -17.50 7.77
CA ASP A 97 -13.86 -18.46 6.87
C ASP A 97 -15.17 -17.92 6.28
N SER A 98 -15.95 -17.17 7.06
CA SER A 98 -17.18 -16.50 6.60
C SER A 98 -16.88 -15.45 5.52
N LEU A 99 -15.84 -14.64 5.75
CA LEU A 99 -15.35 -13.68 4.76
C LEU A 99 -14.92 -14.38 3.47
N LEU A 100 -14.09 -15.42 3.57
CA LEU A 100 -13.59 -16.14 2.40
C LEU A 100 -14.73 -16.80 1.61
N ARG A 101 -15.74 -17.39 2.27
CA ARG A 101 -16.92 -17.95 1.58
C ARG A 101 -17.70 -16.88 0.83
N ALA A 102 -17.91 -15.72 1.43
CA ALA A 102 -18.60 -14.60 0.81
C ALA A 102 -17.85 -14.09 -0.44
N VAL A 103 -16.53 -13.90 -0.34
CA VAL A 103 -15.70 -13.49 -1.48
C VAL A 103 -15.68 -14.55 -2.58
N HIS A 104 -15.48 -15.82 -2.23
CA HIS A 104 -15.51 -16.92 -3.18
C HIS A 104 -16.81 -16.94 -3.98
N THR A 105 -17.95 -16.66 -3.32
CA THR A 105 -19.27 -16.61 -3.96
C THR A 105 -19.33 -15.48 -4.99
N LEU A 106 -18.92 -14.26 -4.64
CA LEU A 106 -18.87 -13.14 -5.59
C LEU A 106 -17.96 -13.42 -6.80
N VAL A 107 -16.78 -13.98 -6.56
CA VAL A 107 -15.80 -14.27 -7.61
C VAL A 107 -16.32 -15.36 -8.55
N SER A 108 -16.86 -16.45 -8.00
CA SER A 108 -17.29 -17.61 -8.79
C SER A 108 -18.64 -17.41 -9.49
N GLN A 109 -19.59 -16.71 -8.87
CA GLN A 109 -20.96 -16.56 -9.39
C GLN A 109 -21.14 -15.26 -10.16
N SER A 110 -20.64 -14.14 -9.62
CA SER A 110 -20.87 -12.79 -10.15
C SER A 110 -19.70 -12.31 -11.04
N GLN A 111 -18.64 -13.10 -11.15
CA GLN A 111 -17.45 -12.83 -11.98
C GLN A 111 -16.86 -11.43 -11.74
N VAL A 112 -16.84 -11.01 -10.47
CA VAL A 112 -16.14 -9.80 -10.03
C VAL A 112 -14.64 -10.04 -10.05
N ASN A 113 -13.88 -8.99 -10.31
CA ASN A 113 -12.41 -9.03 -10.34
C ASN A 113 -11.78 -8.01 -9.38
N ALA A 114 -12.58 -7.37 -8.53
CA ALA A 114 -12.13 -6.57 -7.39
C ALA A 114 -13.17 -6.64 -6.28
N VAL A 115 -12.75 -6.58 -5.02
CA VAL A 115 -13.64 -6.76 -3.87
C VAL A 115 -13.45 -5.65 -2.84
N ALA A 116 -14.55 -4.99 -2.47
CA ALA A 116 -14.60 -4.11 -1.31
C ALA A 116 -15.24 -4.84 -0.13
N VAL A 117 -14.54 -4.92 1.00
CA VAL A 117 -15.03 -5.55 2.23
C VAL A 117 -15.41 -4.48 3.25
N VAL A 118 -16.67 -4.48 3.69
CA VAL A 118 -17.16 -3.57 4.73
C VAL A 118 -17.37 -4.37 6.02
N GLY A 119 -16.40 -4.27 6.93
CA GLY A 119 -16.39 -4.96 8.23
C GLY A 119 -17.06 -4.13 9.32
N ARG A 120 -17.76 -4.75 10.29
CA ARG A 120 -18.25 -4.02 11.47
C ARG A 120 -17.15 -3.97 12.53
N PHE A 121 -16.63 -2.77 12.81
CA PHE A 121 -15.57 -2.55 13.79
C PHE A 121 -16.15 -2.12 15.14
N PRO A 122 -15.51 -2.36 16.29
CA PRO A 122 -15.94 -1.81 17.57
C PRO A 122 -15.91 -0.27 17.59
N ASP A 123 -16.95 0.37 18.16
CA ASP A 123 -17.08 1.83 18.29
C ASP A 123 -16.32 2.40 19.52
N ASP A 124 -15.35 1.68 20.08
CA ASP A 124 -14.63 2.15 21.25
C ASP A 124 -13.61 3.28 20.92
N ASP A 125 -13.66 4.33 21.75
CA ASP A 125 -12.93 5.60 21.62
C ASP A 125 -11.47 5.56 22.12
N GLU A 126 -10.94 4.41 22.52
CA GLU A 126 -9.62 4.37 23.15
C GLU A 126 -8.50 4.79 22.18
N GLY A 127 -7.94 5.98 22.40
CA GLY A 127 -6.76 6.49 21.67
C GLY A 127 -7.05 7.18 20.34
N THR A 128 -8.32 7.46 20.00
CA THR A 128 -8.70 8.08 18.71
C THR A 128 -8.44 9.58 18.65
N GLU A 129 -8.38 10.29 19.78
CA GLU A 129 -8.24 11.76 19.79
C GLU A 129 -6.90 12.24 19.21
N ASP A 130 -5.79 11.61 19.60
CA ASP A 130 -4.47 11.97 19.05
C ASP A 130 -4.43 11.72 17.53
N TYR A 131 -5.07 10.65 17.05
CA TYR A 131 -5.20 10.36 15.62
C TYR A 131 -6.03 11.44 14.91
N ARG A 132 -7.17 11.86 15.49
CA ARG A 132 -8.00 12.96 14.95
C ARG A 132 -7.24 14.29 14.91
N GLN A 133 -6.29 14.51 15.82
CA GLN A 133 -5.37 15.66 15.79
C GLN A 133 -4.17 15.47 14.84
N GLY A 134 -4.06 14.33 14.15
CA GLY A 134 -2.98 14.03 13.21
C GLY A 134 -1.63 13.72 13.88
N LYS A 135 -1.65 13.32 15.16
CA LYS A 135 -0.47 13.02 15.99
C LYS A 135 -0.42 11.57 16.47
N GLY A 136 -1.55 10.87 16.40
CA GLY A 136 -1.71 9.51 16.90
C GLY A 136 -1.68 8.46 15.81
N ILE A 137 -1.91 7.23 16.25
CA ILE A 137 -1.89 6.03 15.44
C ILE A 137 -3.31 5.74 14.99
N ASP A 138 -3.49 5.40 13.72
CA ASP A 138 -4.76 4.86 13.27
C ASP A 138 -4.98 3.48 13.92
N THR A 139 -5.95 3.40 14.83
CA THR A 139 -6.26 2.17 15.57
C THR A 139 -6.96 1.12 14.71
N LEU A 140 -7.51 1.51 13.55
CA LEU A 140 -8.25 0.64 12.64
C LEU A 140 -7.31 -0.01 11.61
N ALA A 141 -6.34 0.76 11.10
CA ALA A 141 -5.43 0.39 10.00
C ALA A 141 -4.83 -1.02 10.10
N GLY A 142 -4.51 -1.49 11.31
CA GLY A 142 -3.99 -2.83 11.53
C GLY A 142 -4.94 -3.96 11.13
N VAL A 143 -6.20 -3.91 11.57
CA VAL A 143 -7.19 -4.97 11.26
C VAL A 143 -7.68 -4.87 9.83
N GLU A 144 -7.83 -3.65 9.36
CA GLU A 144 -8.08 -3.30 7.97
C GLU A 144 -7.08 -3.98 7.01
N ALA A 145 -5.78 -3.90 7.32
CA ALA A 145 -4.74 -4.62 6.60
C ALA A 145 -4.91 -6.14 6.72
N VAL A 146 -5.27 -6.70 7.88
CA VAL A 146 -5.52 -8.14 8.05
C VAL A 146 -6.65 -8.64 7.14
N ILE A 147 -7.75 -7.89 7.04
CA ILE A 147 -8.92 -8.25 6.23
C ILE A 147 -8.56 -8.27 4.74
N SER A 148 -8.00 -7.18 4.23
CA SER A 148 -7.65 -7.05 2.81
C SER A 148 -6.53 -8.03 2.43
N HIS A 149 -5.48 -8.17 3.26
CA HIS A 149 -4.41 -9.15 3.07
C HIS A 149 -4.96 -10.57 2.93
N LEU A 150 -5.88 -10.99 3.82
CA LEU A 150 -6.46 -12.34 3.78
C LEU A 150 -7.14 -12.62 2.44
N VAL A 151 -7.91 -11.66 1.93
CA VAL A 151 -8.62 -11.77 0.64
C VAL A 151 -7.63 -11.79 -0.52
N VAL A 152 -6.69 -10.84 -0.57
CA VAL A 152 -5.69 -10.77 -1.65
C VAL A 152 -4.84 -12.03 -1.70
N LYS A 153 -4.42 -12.55 -0.53
CA LYS A 153 -3.61 -13.75 -0.45
C LYS A 153 -4.33 -14.98 -0.98
N GLU A 154 -5.61 -15.14 -0.67
CA GLU A 154 -6.41 -16.30 -1.09
C GLU A 154 -6.82 -16.22 -2.56
N PHE A 155 -7.33 -15.06 -2.99
CA PHE A 155 -7.99 -14.92 -4.30
C PHE A 155 -7.14 -14.25 -5.38
N GLN A 156 -6.03 -13.61 -5.00
CA GLN A 156 -5.10 -12.92 -5.93
C GLN A 156 -5.79 -11.86 -6.81
N ILE A 157 -6.84 -11.23 -6.30
CA ILE A 157 -7.53 -10.09 -6.94
C ILE A 157 -7.42 -8.86 -6.05
N PRO A 158 -7.53 -7.64 -6.61
CA PRO A 158 -7.58 -6.42 -5.84
C PRO A 158 -8.66 -6.46 -4.75
N CYS A 159 -8.25 -6.16 -3.52
CA CYS A 159 -9.17 -5.98 -2.42
C CYS A 159 -8.79 -4.76 -1.59
N ALA A 160 -9.80 -4.06 -1.10
CA ALA A 160 -9.66 -3.03 -0.10
C ALA A 160 -10.84 -3.12 0.86
N HIS A 161 -10.68 -2.53 2.03
CA HIS A 161 -11.67 -2.58 3.09
C HIS A 161 -12.23 -1.18 3.36
N ALA A 162 -13.40 -1.13 4.00
CA ALA A 162 -13.92 0.05 4.67
C ALA A 162 -14.45 -0.37 6.06
N PRO A 163 -14.13 0.36 7.14
CA PRO A 163 -14.67 0.08 8.45
C PRO A 163 -16.10 0.65 8.54
N ALA A 164 -17.05 -0.18 8.97
CA ALA A 164 -18.36 0.29 9.40
C ALA A 164 -18.31 0.57 10.91
N LEU A 165 -18.49 1.85 11.22
CA LEU A 165 -18.51 2.44 12.55
C LEU A 165 -19.69 3.42 12.62
N PHE A 166 -20.25 3.62 13.80
CA PHE A 166 -21.10 4.78 14.00
C PHE A 166 -20.24 6.05 13.94
N PRO A 167 -20.75 7.13 13.31
CA PRO A 167 -20.01 8.37 13.24
C PRO A 167 -19.83 8.96 14.64
N ASP A 168 -18.63 9.45 14.92
CA ASP A 168 -18.33 10.19 16.14
C ASP A 168 -19.15 11.48 16.23
N SER A 169 -19.25 12.02 17.45
CA SER A 169 -19.76 13.38 17.62
C SER A 169 -18.89 14.39 16.86
N LEU A 170 -19.53 15.35 16.22
CA LEU A 170 -18.87 16.44 15.52
C LEU A 170 -17.89 17.17 16.45
N SER A 171 -16.64 17.33 15.99
CA SER A 171 -15.61 18.10 16.67
C SER A 171 -15.21 19.32 15.84
N SER A 172 -15.06 20.47 16.50
CA SER A 172 -14.50 21.68 15.89
C SER A 172 -12.97 21.67 15.81
N SER A 173 -12.33 20.71 16.48
CA SER A 173 -10.88 20.53 16.56
C SER A 173 -10.54 19.19 15.93
N VAL A 174 -10.44 19.14 14.60
CA VAL A 174 -9.96 17.97 13.86
C VAL A 174 -8.85 18.43 12.92
N SER A 175 -7.80 17.63 12.77
CA SER A 175 -6.74 17.94 11.81
C SER A 175 -7.32 17.97 10.40
N PRO A 176 -6.82 18.82 9.48
CA PRO A 176 -7.29 18.80 8.09
C PRO A 176 -7.17 17.44 7.39
N ARG A 177 -6.23 16.59 7.84
CA ARG A 177 -6.06 15.22 7.30
C ARG A 177 -7.23 14.32 7.73
N SER A 178 -7.56 14.34 9.02
CA SER A 178 -8.65 13.53 9.60
C SER A 178 -10.03 14.10 9.27
N ALA A 179 -10.16 15.40 9.00
CA ALA A 179 -11.43 16.02 8.59
C ALA A 179 -12.00 15.40 7.30
N ALA A 180 -11.15 14.83 6.44
CA ALA A 180 -11.59 14.11 5.25
C ALA A 180 -12.31 12.78 5.55
N GLU A 181 -12.16 12.24 6.76
CA GLU A 181 -12.86 11.03 7.24
C GLU A 181 -14.21 11.41 7.85
N GLU A 182 -14.29 12.53 8.58
CA GLU A 182 -15.53 13.07 9.16
C GLU A 182 -16.60 13.40 8.10
N ILE A 183 -16.20 13.92 6.94
CA ILE A 183 -17.12 14.24 5.84
C ILE A 183 -17.61 13.00 5.06
N GLY A 184 -16.95 11.86 5.25
CA GLY A 184 -17.17 10.63 4.52
C GLY A 184 -17.03 9.42 5.43
N TYR A 185 -17.80 9.41 6.52
CA TYR A 185 -17.68 8.49 7.66
C TYR A 185 -17.88 7.00 7.34
N THR A 186 -18.30 6.66 6.12
CA THR A 186 -18.37 5.26 5.66
C THR A 186 -17.05 4.76 5.08
N PHE A 187 -16.10 5.66 4.77
CA PHE A 187 -14.79 5.39 4.13
C PHE A 187 -14.85 4.68 2.76
N LEU A 188 -16.03 4.21 2.36
CA LEU A 188 -16.28 3.42 1.16
C LEU A 188 -16.12 4.19 -0.17
N PRO A 189 -16.37 5.51 -0.28
CA PRO A 189 -16.24 6.18 -1.57
C PRO A 189 -14.83 6.10 -2.17
N CYS A 190 -13.78 6.34 -1.37
CA CYS A 190 -12.40 6.27 -1.85
C CYS A 190 -11.96 4.83 -2.16
N VAL A 191 -12.47 3.86 -1.40
CA VAL A 191 -12.25 2.42 -1.64
C VAL A 191 -12.81 1.99 -2.99
N LEU A 192 -14.07 2.30 -3.26
CA LEU A 192 -14.72 1.97 -4.53
C LEU A 192 -14.03 2.66 -5.71
N ALA A 193 -13.68 3.94 -5.55
CA ALA A 193 -13.05 4.70 -6.59
C ALA A 193 -11.63 4.18 -6.89
N GLY A 194 -10.84 3.83 -5.87
CA GLY A 194 -9.53 3.19 -6.03
C GLY A 194 -9.60 1.80 -6.66
N LEU A 195 -10.50 0.94 -6.16
CA LEU A 195 -10.70 -0.40 -6.71
C LEU A 195 -11.19 -0.40 -8.15
N SER A 196 -11.88 0.64 -8.60
CA SER A 196 -12.40 0.71 -9.97
C SER A 196 -11.29 0.67 -11.04
N ALA A 197 -10.08 1.13 -10.72
CA ALA A 197 -8.92 1.12 -11.61
C ALA A 197 -7.69 0.40 -11.01
N ALA A 198 -7.85 -0.31 -9.89
CA ALA A 198 -6.76 -1.07 -9.28
C ALA A 198 -6.20 -2.11 -10.27
N PRO A 199 -4.87 -2.22 -10.42
CA PRO A 199 -4.29 -3.18 -11.35
C PRO A 199 -4.58 -4.62 -10.89
N GLN A 200 -4.77 -5.52 -11.85
CA GLN A 200 -4.86 -6.96 -11.56
C GLN A 200 -3.48 -7.53 -11.22
N TYR A 201 -3.46 -8.58 -10.40
CA TYR A 201 -2.22 -9.23 -9.97
C TYR A 201 -1.92 -10.42 -10.87
N VAL A 202 -0.69 -10.47 -11.40
CA VAL A 202 -0.26 -11.53 -12.32
C VAL A 202 0.94 -12.27 -11.72
N THR A 203 0.73 -13.52 -11.35
CA THR A 203 1.78 -14.41 -10.85
C THR A 203 2.72 -14.82 -11.99
N ALA A 204 3.97 -15.17 -11.68
CA ALA A 204 4.96 -15.58 -12.68
C ALA A 204 4.49 -16.72 -13.61
N GLU A 205 3.65 -17.62 -13.10
CA GLU A 205 3.09 -18.75 -13.87
C GLU A 205 2.10 -18.30 -14.96
N ASN A 206 1.41 -17.18 -14.72
CA ASN A 206 0.37 -16.65 -15.60
C ASN A 206 0.85 -15.49 -16.48
N ARG A 207 2.15 -15.13 -16.43
CA ARG A 207 2.70 -14.04 -17.23
C ARG A 207 2.81 -14.46 -18.70
N SER A 208 2.09 -13.75 -19.56
CA SER A 208 2.35 -13.74 -21.00
C SER A 208 3.43 -12.70 -21.32
N TYR A 209 4.35 -13.01 -22.24
CA TYR A 209 5.51 -12.16 -22.57
C TYR A 209 5.17 -10.84 -23.30
N ASN A 210 3.89 -10.51 -23.53
CA ASN A 210 3.47 -9.40 -24.42
C ASN A 210 2.53 -8.35 -23.80
N ASP A 211 2.29 -8.40 -22.50
CA ASP A 211 1.34 -7.50 -21.87
C ASP A 211 2.07 -6.41 -21.09
N GLY A 212 1.59 -5.17 -21.17
CA GLY A 212 2.12 -3.98 -20.51
C GLY A 212 1.99 -4.01 -18.98
N TYR A 213 2.45 -5.10 -18.38
CA TYR A 213 2.59 -5.28 -16.95
C TYR A 213 3.71 -4.39 -16.41
N LEU A 214 3.54 -3.93 -15.18
CA LEU A 214 4.65 -3.43 -14.38
C LEU A 214 5.23 -4.59 -13.58
N ILE A 215 6.55 -4.72 -13.60
CA ILE A 215 7.32 -5.65 -12.78
C ILE A 215 8.19 -4.88 -11.78
N ALA A 216 8.66 -5.56 -10.73
CA ALA A 216 9.50 -4.95 -9.70
C ALA A 216 10.70 -4.17 -10.25
N GLY A 217 11.29 -4.66 -11.35
CA GLY A 217 12.45 -4.05 -12.00
C GLY A 217 12.15 -2.73 -12.73
N ASP A 218 10.87 -2.40 -12.93
CA ASP A 218 10.44 -1.12 -13.52
C ASP A 218 10.37 0.00 -12.47
N VAL A 219 10.57 -0.32 -11.19
CA VAL A 219 10.61 0.67 -10.11
C VAL A 219 11.98 1.31 -10.06
N ASP A 220 12.05 2.60 -10.40
CA ASP A 220 13.29 3.37 -10.34
C ASP A 220 13.56 3.98 -8.96
N SER A 221 12.53 4.23 -8.15
CA SER A 221 12.69 4.88 -6.84
C SER A 221 11.61 4.45 -5.85
N VAL A 222 11.99 4.36 -4.57
CA VAL A 222 11.11 4.04 -3.45
C VAL A 222 11.28 5.13 -2.39
N ILE A 223 10.16 5.73 -1.95
CA ILE A 223 10.16 6.74 -0.89
C ILE A 223 9.40 6.18 0.31
N LEU A 224 9.99 6.29 1.50
CA LEU A 224 9.38 5.82 2.74
C LEU A 224 9.87 6.63 3.96
N PRO A 225 9.13 6.60 5.08
CA PRO A 225 9.61 7.10 6.37
C PRO A 225 10.97 6.52 6.75
N ALA A 226 11.83 7.35 7.34
CA ALA A 226 13.19 6.95 7.70
C ALA A 226 13.26 5.88 8.80
N ASP A 227 12.17 5.64 9.53
CA ASP A 227 12.06 4.63 10.57
C ASP A 227 11.21 3.40 10.17
N ALA A 228 10.71 3.36 8.91
CA ALA A 228 9.83 2.31 8.39
C ALA A 228 10.51 1.41 7.32
N CYS A 229 11.84 1.29 7.33
CA CYS A 229 12.60 0.55 6.31
C CYS A 229 12.61 -0.98 6.50
N GLY A 230 11.95 -1.49 7.54
CA GLY A 230 11.93 -2.91 7.89
C GLY A 230 10.83 -3.73 7.22
N GLY A 231 9.92 -3.11 6.47
CA GLY A 231 8.85 -3.82 5.76
C GLY A 231 9.36 -4.72 4.63
N ASP A 232 8.63 -5.79 4.34
CA ASP A 232 9.03 -6.82 3.37
C ASP A 232 9.31 -6.21 1.98
N GLY A 233 8.42 -5.34 1.47
CA GLY A 233 8.62 -4.66 0.20
C GLY A 233 9.87 -3.75 0.16
N ALA A 234 10.13 -3.00 1.24
CA ALA A 234 11.32 -2.15 1.32
C ALA A 234 12.61 -2.98 1.30
N LEU A 235 12.63 -4.08 2.05
CA LEU A 235 13.76 -5.02 2.08
C LEU A 235 13.94 -5.75 0.75
N ALA A 236 12.85 -6.13 0.08
CA ALA A 236 12.88 -6.77 -1.23
C ALA A 236 13.52 -5.86 -2.29
N PHE A 237 13.08 -4.60 -2.38
CA PHE A 237 13.69 -3.62 -3.29
C PHE A 237 15.16 -3.35 -2.98
N ALA A 238 15.52 -3.21 -1.69
CA ALA A 238 16.93 -2.99 -1.29
C ALA A 238 17.86 -4.16 -1.66
N ARG A 239 17.32 -5.38 -1.67
CA ARG A 239 18.02 -6.63 -1.95
C ARG A 239 17.94 -7.07 -3.42
N ALA A 240 17.20 -6.34 -4.27
CA ALA A 240 17.04 -6.66 -5.69
C ALA A 240 18.41 -6.85 -6.38
N LYS A 241 18.56 -7.92 -7.17
CA LYS A 241 19.86 -8.24 -7.81
C LYS A 241 20.14 -7.34 -9.02
N ASN A 242 19.09 -7.02 -9.76
CA ASN A 242 19.12 -6.22 -10.98
C ASN A 242 18.24 -4.98 -10.77
N ASN A 243 18.66 -3.84 -11.31
CA ASN A 243 17.91 -2.58 -11.28
C ASN A 243 17.42 -2.20 -9.87
N LYS A 244 18.37 -1.97 -8.94
CA LYS A 244 18.04 -1.53 -7.59
C LYS A 244 17.45 -0.11 -7.63
N PRO A 245 16.23 0.12 -7.14
CA PRO A 245 15.68 1.47 -7.07
C PRO A 245 16.50 2.35 -6.13
N LEU A 246 16.46 3.66 -6.37
CA LEU A 246 16.88 4.65 -5.40
C LEU A 246 15.92 4.64 -4.20
N ILE A 247 16.43 4.26 -3.03
CA ILE A 247 15.65 4.31 -1.78
C ILE A 247 15.86 5.68 -1.14
N VAL A 248 14.77 6.41 -0.90
CA VAL A 248 14.74 7.73 -0.26
C VAL A 248 14.02 7.62 1.08
N ALA A 249 14.74 7.95 2.15
CA ALA A 249 14.28 7.86 3.53
C ALA A 249 13.98 9.26 4.09
N VAL A 250 12.71 9.56 4.36
CA VAL A 250 12.24 10.89 4.79
C VAL A 250 12.23 10.99 6.31
N GLN A 251 12.94 11.97 6.88
CA GLN A 251 13.11 12.10 8.33
C GLN A 251 11.91 12.75 9.03
N GLU A 252 11.25 13.72 8.40
CA GLU A 252 10.12 14.47 8.99
C GLU A 252 8.86 13.61 9.19
N ASN A 253 8.68 12.53 8.43
CA ASN A 253 7.54 11.63 8.60
C ASN A 253 7.89 10.54 9.62
N GLU A 254 7.70 10.83 10.90
CA GLU A 254 7.95 9.90 12.01
C GLU A 254 6.83 8.86 12.12
N THR A 255 7.19 7.64 12.49
CA THR A 255 6.25 6.56 12.79
C THR A 255 6.55 5.94 14.15
N VAL A 256 5.73 4.99 14.59
CA VAL A 256 6.01 4.20 15.80
C VAL A 256 7.09 3.14 15.59
N LEU A 257 7.56 2.98 14.35
CA LEU A 257 8.56 2.02 13.97
C LEU A 257 9.96 2.51 14.33
N LYS A 258 10.94 1.60 14.26
CA LYS A 258 12.32 1.89 14.63
C LYS A 258 13.32 1.32 13.64
N ASP A 259 12.84 0.93 12.47
CA ASP A 259 13.58 0.21 11.44
C ASP A 259 14.26 1.20 10.50
N THR A 260 15.32 1.85 10.99
CA THR A 260 16.12 2.79 10.20
C THR A 260 16.99 2.08 9.15
N PRO A 261 17.36 2.72 8.03
CA PRO A 261 18.23 2.13 7.01
C PRO A 261 19.48 1.44 7.56
N GLU A 262 20.16 2.05 8.54
CA GLU A 262 21.37 1.50 9.16
C GLU A 262 21.09 0.23 9.97
N LYS A 263 19.98 0.19 10.71
CA LYS A 263 19.60 -0.97 11.54
C LYS A 263 19.26 -2.18 10.69
N VAL A 264 18.58 -1.96 9.56
CA VAL A 264 18.19 -3.05 8.65
C VAL A 264 19.24 -3.34 7.57
N GLY A 265 20.32 -2.56 7.53
CA GLY A 265 21.46 -2.78 6.64
C GLY A 265 21.18 -2.44 5.16
N ILE A 266 20.34 -1.45 4.89
CA ILE A 266 20.05 -0.99 3.52
C ILE A 266 20.68 0.37 3.24
N ARG A 267 21.01 0.62 1.97
CA ARG A 267 21.47 1.94 1.50
C ARG A 267 20.27 2.79 1.12
N ALA A 268 20.15 3.97 1.70
CA ALA A 268 19.12 4.94 1.37
C ALA A 268 19.68 6.36 1.37
N THR A 269 19.16 7.22 0.49
CA THR A 269 19.39 8.67 0.53
C THR A 269 18.45 9.26 1.56
N LYS A 270 19.01 9.80 2.65
CA LYS A 270 18.23 10.47 3.69
C LYS A 270 17.92 11.90 3.28
N VAL A 271 16.66 12.30 3.46
CA VAL A 271 16.16 13.65 3.20
C VAL A 271 15.36 14.12 4.41
N GLN A 272 15.31 15.43 4.63
CA GLN A 272 14.60 16.03 5.75
C GLN A 272 13.10 15.89 5.57
N ASN A 273 12.57 16.23 4.40
CA ASN A 273 11.13 16.27 4.12
C ASN A 273 10.80 15.82 2.70
N TYR A 274 9.51 15.76 2.38
CA TYR A 274 9.03 15.32 1.07
C TYR A 274 9.37 16.29 -0.08
N TRP A 275 9.61 17.58 0.18
CA TRP A 275 10.03 18.51 -0.86
C TRP A 275 11.44 18.18 -1.34
N GLU A 276 12.33 17.87 -0.40
CA GLU A 276 13.66 17.39 -0.71
C GLU A 276 13.64 16.01 -1.38
N ALA A 277 12.74 15.10 -0.95
CA ALA A 277 12.54 13.82 -1.63
C ALA A 277 12.18 14.00 -3.11
N ILE A 278 11.29 14.93 -3.44
CA ILE A 278 10.94 15.27 -4.83
C ILE A 278 12.16 15.77 -5.60
N GLY A 279 12.99 16.63 -5.00
CA GLY A 279 14.23 17.10 -5.61
C GLY A 279 15.22 15.97 -5.92
N VAL A 280 15.36 15.02 -4.98
CA VAL A 280 16.18 13.82 -5.15
C VAL A 280 15.66 12.95 -6.30
N VAL A 281 14.35 12.69 -6.35
CA VAL A 281 13.74 11.92 -7.45
C VAL A 281 13.87 12.64 -8.79
N ALA A 282 13.72 13.97 -8.83
CA ALA A 282 13.89 14.76 -10.05
C ALA A 282 15.34 14.68 -10.57
N ALA A 283 16.33 14.79 -9.69
CA ALA A 283 17.74 14.62 -10.06
C ALA A 283 18.02 13.19 -10.57
N HIS A 284 17.51 12.17 -9.86
CA HIS A 284 17.66 10.78 -10.25
C HIS A 284 17.08 10.50 -11.64
N LYS A 285 15.85 10.98 -11.89
CA LYS A 285 15.18 10.90 -13.19
C LYS A 285 15.97 11.59 -14.31
N ALA A 286 16.69 12.66 -14.01
CA ALA A 286 17.55 13.36 -14.96
C ALA A 286 18.93 12.69 -15.17
N GLY A 287 19.22 11.57 -14.49
CA GLY A 287 20.54 10.93 -14.52
C GLY A 287 21.62 11.69 -13.75
N ILE A 288 21.23 12.61 -12.86
CA ILE A 288 22.12 13.44 -12.06
C ILE A 288 22.29 12.80 -10.68
N ASN A 289 23.54 12.68 -10.21
CA ASN A 289 23.82 12.26 -8.83
C ASN A 289 23.29 13.34 -7.84
N PRO A 290 22.29 13.04 -6.99
CA PRO A 290 21.74 14.03 -6.07
C PRO A 290 22.76 14.61 -5.09
N GLU A 291 23.79 13.85 -4.72
CA GLU A 291 24.86 14.32 -3.82
C GLU A 291 25.67 15.47 -4.43
N ALA A 292 25.79 15.54 -5.76
CA ALA A 292 26.49 16.64 -6.44
C ALA A 292 25.76 17.99 -6.31
N LEU A 293 24.47 17.97 -5.98
CA LEU A 293 23.66 19.17 -5.78
C LEU A 293 23.71 19.67 -4.33
N ARG A 294 24.36 18.95 -3.42
CA ARG A 294 24.60 19.40 -2.06
C ARG A 294 25.61 20.54 -2.05
N ARG A 295 25.51 21.44 -1.07
CA ARG A 295 26.49 22.53 -0.88
C ARG A 295 27.93 22.02 -0.76
N GLY A 296 28.12 20.87 -0.11
CA GLY A 296 29.43 20.22 0.02
C GLY A 296 29.93 19.53 -1.26
N GLY A 297 29.06 19.38 -2.26
CA GLY A 297 29.35 18.66 -3.51
C GLY A 297 29.65 17.19 -3.28
N ILE A 298 30.45 16.64 -4.20
CA ILE A 298 30.98 15.27 -4.16
C ILE A 298 32.51 15.32 -4.05
N ASP A 299 33.10 14.27 -3.49
CA ASP A 299 34.54 14.15 -3.37
C ASP A 299 35.24 14.14 -4.74
N ASN A 300 36.50 14.61 -4.75
CA ASN A 300 37.35 14.54 -5.94
C ASN A 300 37.54 13.08 -6.39
N VAL A 301 37.58 12.86 -7.71
CA VAL A 301 37.90 11.56 -8.29
C VAL A 301 39.29 11.12 -7.81
N THR A 302 39.37 9.98 -7.13
CA THR A 302 40.64 9.44 -6.63
C THR A 302 41.21 8.42 -7.62
N ALA A 303 42.52 8.47 -7.87
CA ALA A 303 43.20 7.45 -8.64
C ALA A 303 43.39 6.21 -7.76
N HIS A 304 42.70 5.11 -8.08
CA HIS A 304 43.07 3.81 -7.54
C HIS A 304 44.33 3.31 -8.24
N THR A 305 45.48 3.43 -7.58
CA THR A 305 46.70 2.70 -7.94
C THR A 305 46.54 1.22 -7.59
N ARG A 306 45.65 0.51 -8.30
CA ARG A 306 45.83 -0.93 -8.46
C ARG A 306 47.14 -1.07 -9.21
N LYS A 307 48.18 -1.57 -8.53
CA LYS A 307 49.39 -2.07 -9.20
C LYS A 307 48.91 -3.12 -10.19
N ILE A 308 48.79 -2.74 -11.46
CA ILE A 308 48.63 -3.69 -12.55
C ILE A 308 49.96 -4.44 -12.57
N SER A 309 50.00 -5.61 -11.93
CA SER A 309 51.19 -6.46 -12.01
C SER A 309 51.32 -6.88 -13.47
N SER A 310 52.41 -6.50 -14.11
CA SER A 310 52.73 -6.81 -15.50
C SER A 310 52.88 -8.31 -15.78
N SER A 311 52.82 -9.16 -14.75
CA SER A 311 52.94 -10.63 -14.89
C SER A 311 51.66 -11.37 -15.28
N GLN A 312 50.49 -10.70 -15.37
CA GLN A 312 49.23 -11.36 -15.77
C GLN A 312 48.70 -10.97 -17.15
N MET A 313 49.25 -9.96 -17.82
CA MET A 313 48.80 -9.59 -19.19
C MET A 313 49.52 -10.33 -20.32
N HIS A 314 50.61 -11.06 -20.04
CA HIS A 314 51.36 -11.73 -21.11
C HIS A 314 50.85 -13.10 -21.54
N HIS A 315 49.87 -13.70 -20.86
CA HIS A 315 49.41 -15.07 -21.19
C HIS A 315 48.09 -15.17 -21.99
N GLN A 316 47.43 -14.06 -22.35
CA GLN A 316 46.16 -14.10 -23.09
C GLN A 316 46.18 -13.41 -24.46
N VAL A 317 47.33 -12.91 -24.94
CA VAL A 317 47.44 -12.28 -26.27
C VAL A 317 48.07 -13.20 -27.33
N TYR A 318 48.50 -14.40 -26.95
CA TYR A 318 49.04 -15.41 -27.89
C TYR A 318 48.38 -16.78 -27.69
N SER A 319 47.08 -16.88 -27.96
CA SER A 319 46.50 -18.10 -28.54
C SER A 319 45.35 -17.69 -29.46
N LEU A 320 45.71 -17.41 -30.71
CA LEU A 320 44.84 -17.65 -31.86
C LEU A 320 44.72 -19.15 -32.08
#